data_AF-A0A2N8N761-F1
#
_entry.id   AF-A0A2N8N761-F1
#
_cell.length_a   1.000
_cell.length_b   1.000
_cell.length_c   1.000
_cell.angle_alpha   90.00
_cell.angle_beta   90.00
_cell.angle_gamma   90.00
#
_symmetry.space_group_name_H-M   'P 1'
#
loop_
_entity.id
_entity.type
_entity.pdbx_description
1 polymer ?
#
loop_
_entity_poly.entity_id
_entity_poly.type
_entity_poly.pdbx_seq_one_letter_code
_entity_poly.pdbx_strand_id
1 'polypeptide(L)'
;MSHHGLQRGIDGSEARHISTQQYYRDLKQQSHELQEDITQLQADKAVADEALRQAKREVQVERLKGSAVTAATQITSSIGSLFGGGKVKALEKENEALKKQIESLESQAQKREQHFRQMEQAHREERSRLVEYIEKVKRYFPQVEKLLPLVDFCRKTMHFSEELCRKLCGLKPLKVSGMLYSDKFDHKFPAENTSVAFGHEKDTDEHFTLLLDGVDFVRWFRQRMGRLHEDTDLTRKQDRGVRR
;
A
#
# COMPACT_ATOMS: atom_id res chain seq x y z
N MET A 1 8.64 19.22 -32.26
CA MET A 1 7.64 18.61 -31.36
C MET A 1 7.80 17.10 -31.47
N SER A 2 8.53 16.51 -30.54
CA SER A 2 8.97 15.11 -30.60
C SER A 2 7.83 14.18 -30.17
N HIS A 3 7.34 13.35 -31.10
CA HIS A 3 6.35 12.31 -30.84
C HIS A 3 6.93 11.26 -29.88
N HIS A 4 6.42 11.18 -28.66
CA HIS A 4 6.72 10.06 -27.75
C HIS A 4 5.94 8.83 -28.22
N GLY A 5 6.68 7.84 -28.78
CA GLY A 5 6.17 6.53 -29.16
C GLY A 5 5.91 5.65 -27.95
N LEU A 6 4.81 5.92 -27.23
CA LEU A 6 4.31 5.00 -26.21
C LEU A 6 3.58 3.85 -26.93
N GLN A 7 4.26 2.72 -27.02
CA GLN A 7 3.71 1.46 -27.51
C GLN A 7 2.59 1.05 -26.54
N ARG A 8 1.33 1.08 -27.02
CA ARG A 8 0.16 0.71 -26.20
C ARG A 8 0.31 -0.74 -25.75
N GLY A 9 0.00 -0.99 -24.48
CA GLY A 9 0.03 -2.32 -23.87
C GLY A 9 -0.85 -3.31 -24.63
N ILE A 10 -0.48 -4.58 -24.50
CA ILE A 10 -1.15 -5.73 -25.11
C ILE A 10 -2.62 -5.76 -24.63
N ASP A 11 -3.54 -5.89 -25.58
CA ASP A 11 -4.99 -5.99 -25.33
C ASP A 11 -5.25 -7.19 -24.41
N GLY A 12 -5.82 -6.95 -23.23
CA GLY A 12 -6.01 -7.95 -22.16
C GLY A 12 -5.22 -7.72 -20.86
N SER A 13 -4.43 -6.64 -20.78
CA SER A 13 -3.74 -6.24 -19.55
C SER A 13 -4.72 -5.58 -18.57
N GLU A 14 -5.34 -6.34 -17.66
CA GLU A 14 -6.04 -5.76 -16.51
C GLU A 14 -5.04 -5.08 -15.58
N ALA A 15 -4.72 -3.81 -15.84
CA ALA A 15 -3.92 -3.00 -14.94
C ALA A 15 -4.74 -2.73 -13.66
N ARG A 16 -4.61 -3.62 -12.68
CA ARG A 16 -5.20 -3.42 -11.35
C ARG A 16 -4.52 -2.23 -10.68
N HIS A 17 -5.31 -1.26 -10.20
CA HIS A 17 -4.81 -0.19 -9.35
C HIS A 17 -4.40 -0.76 -7.99
N ILE A 18 -3.14 -1.17 -7.86
CA ILE A 18 -2.54 -1.55 -6.58
C ILE A 18 -1.87 -0.33 -5.96
N SER A 19 -1.98 -0.18 -4.64
CA SER A 19 -1.22 0.85 -3.92
C SER A 19 0.28 0.54 -3.96
N THR A 20 1.11 1.57 -3.85
CA THR A 20 2.58 1.43 -3.81
C THR A 20 3.03 0.45 -2.72
N GLN A 21 2.39 0.46 -1.54
CA GLN A 21 2.69 -0.47 -0.46
C GLN A 21 2.34 -1.92 -0.80
N GLN A 22 1.19 -2.15 -1.44
CA GLN A 22 0.80 -3.48 -1.92
C GLN A 22 1.79 -4.00 -2.96
N TYR A 23 2.20 -3.16 -3.91
CA TYR A 23 3.20 -3.54 -4.91
C TYR A 23 4.52 -4.03 -4.28
N TYR A 24 5.07 -3.29 -3.31
CA TYR A 24 6.31 -3.72 -2.63
C TYR A 24 6.13 -4.98 -1.80
N ARG A 25 4.98 -5.13 -1.15
CA ARG A 25 4.66 -6.32 -0.37
C ARG A 25 4.61 -7.55 -1.27
N ASP A 26 3.90 -7.46 -2.39
CA ASP A 26 3.73 -8.55 -3.33
C ASP A 26 5.07 -8.91 -3.97
N LEU A 27 5.88 -7.92 -4.34
CA LEU A 27 7.21 -8.14 -4.93
C LEU A 27 8.17 -8.82 -3.94
N LYS A 28 8.11 -8.43 -2.66
CA LYS A 28 8.89 -9.07 -1.59
C LYS A 28 8.44 -10.50 -1.34
N GLN A 29 7.14 -10.75 -1.34
CA GLN A 29 6.57 -12.08 -1.20
C GLN A 29 6.99 -12.99 -2.36
N GLN A 30 6.90 -12.52 -3.60
CA GLN A 30 7.36 -13.27 -4.78
C GLN A 30 8.87 -13.57 -4.74
N SER A 31 9.67 -12.67 -4.16
CA SER A 31 11.11 -12.92 -3.96
C SER A 31 11.33 -14.06 -2.96
N HIS A 32 10.55 -14.09 -1.88
CA HIS A 32 10.60 -15.15 -0.88
C HIS A 32 10.15 -16.50 -1.45
N GLU A 33 9.03 -16.54 -2.17
CA GLU A 33 8.50 -17.74 -2.83
C GLU A 33 9.54 -18.33 -3.79
N LEU A 34 10.16 -17.50 -4.63
CA LEU A 34 11.26 -17.95 -5.50
C LEU A 34 12.45 -18.50 -4.73
N GLN A 35 12.77 -17.91 -3.58
CA GLN A 35 13.88 -18.37 -2.76
C GLN A 35 13.58 -19.74 -2.13
N GLU A 36 12.34 -19.96 -1.67
CA GLU A 36 11.89 -21.26 -1.19
C GLU A 36 11.92 -22.32 -2.32
N ASP A 37 11.43 -21.98 -3.51
CA ASP A 37 11.48 -22.87 -4.68
C ASP A 37 12.92 -23.27 -5.03
N ILE A 38 13.87 -22.33 -4.96
CA ILE A 38 15.30 -22.63 -5.15
C ILE A 38 15.78 -23.64 -4.10
N THR A 39 15.44 -23.44 -2.83
CA THR A 39 15.87 -24.37 -1.76
C THR A 39 15.27 -25.78 -1.93
N GLN A 40 14.01 -25.87 -2.35
CA GLN A 40 13.35 -27.15 -2.61
C GLN A 40 13.99 -27.87 -3.80
N LEU A 41 14.20 -27.16 -4.92
CA LEU A 41 14.85 -27.72 -6.11
C LEU A 41 16.29 -28.18 -5.83
N GLN A 42 17.02 -27.47 -4.96
CA GLN A 42 18.35 -27.90 -4.51
C GLN A 42 18.28 -29.21 -3.71
N ALA A 43 17.26 -29.39 -2.86
CA ALA A 43 17.05 -30.63 -2.11
C ALA A 43 16.67 -31.80 -3.05
N ASP A 44 15.76 -31.57 -3.99
CA ASP A 44 15.32 -32.58 -4.97
C ASP A 44 16.49 -33.04 -5.84
N LYS A 45 17.35 -32.11 -6.28
CA LYS A 45 18.59 -32.42 -6.99
C LYS A 45 19.52 -33.31 -6.17
N ALA A 46 19.69 -33.04 -4.87
CA ALA A 46 20.55 -33.85 -4.01
C ALA A 46 20.02 -35.29 -3.88
N VAL A 47 18.70 -35.46 -3.80
CA VAL A 47 18.05 -36.77 -3.78
C VAL A 47 18.24 -37.49 -5.12
N ALA A 48 18.02 -36.81 -6.24
CA ALA A 48 18.21 -37.36 -7.58
C ALA A 48 19.67 -37.78 -7.84
N ASP A 49 20.65 -36.98 -7.40
CA ASP A 49 22.07 -37.30 -7.47
C ASP A 49 22.42 -38.56 -6.66
N GLU A 50 21.82 -38.75 -5.48
CA GLU A 50 22.06 -39.95 -4.68
C GLU A 50 21.40 -41.20 -5.28
N ALA A 51 20.17 -41.08 -5.80
CA ALA A 51 19.52 -42.15 -6.56
C ALA A 51 20.33 -42.54 -7.79
N LEU A 52 20.95 -41.57 -8.47
CA LEU A 52 21.86 -41.82 -9.59
C LEU A 52 23.10 -42.60 -9.15
N ARG A 53 23.69 -42.28 -7.99
CA ARG A 53 24.83 -43.03 -7.44
C ARG A 53 24.45 -44.46 -7.08
N GLN A 54 23.29 -44.67 -6.46
CA GLN A 54 22.78 -46.00 -6.12
C GLN A 54 22.53 -46.83 -7.37
N ALA A 55 21.83 -46.27 -8.37
CA ALA A 55 21.60 -46.94 -9.65
C ALA A 55 22.92 -47.30 -10.36
N LYS A 56 23.93 -46.43 -10.32
CA LYS A 56 25.27 -46.73 -10.85
C LYS A 56 25.94 -47.90 -10.11
N ARG A 57 25.84 -47.94 -8.78
CA ARG A 57 26.38 -49.04 -7.95
C ARG A 57 25.65 -50.35 -8.20
N GLU A 58 24.32 -50.34 -8.24
CA GLU A 58 23.49 -51.53 -8.53
C GLU A 58 23.79 -52.10 -9.91
N VAL A 59 23.89 -51.24 -10.93
CA VAL A 59 24.30 -51.66 -12.29
C VAL A 59 25.71 -52.28 -12.26
N GLN A 60 26.64 -51.75 -11.47
CA GLN A 60 27.99 -52.30 -11.34
C GLN A 60 28.01 -53.65 -10.61
N VAL A 61 27.22 -53.80 -9.55
CA VAL A 61 27.10 -55.06 -8.78
C VAL A 61 26.40 -56.14 -9.60
N GLU A 62 25.31 -55.82 -10.29
CA GLU A 62 24.62 -56.76 -11.18
C GLU A 62 25.50 -57.16 -12.38
N ARG A 63 26.35 -56.26 -12.88
CA ARG A 63 27.41 -56.62 -13.84
C ARG A 63 28.40 -57.64 -13.29
N LEU A 64 28.84 -57.49 -12.04
CA LEU A 64 29.78 -58.40 -11.40
C LEU A 64 29.14 -59.77 -11.11
N LYS A 65 27.90 -59.79 -10.61
CA LYS A 65 27.13 -61.03 -10.38
C LYS A 65 26.82 -61.77 -11.68
N GLY A 66 26.40 -61.03 -12.72
CA GLY A 66 26.23 -61.56 -14.07
C GLY A 66 27.54 -62.17 -14.57
N SER A 67 28.65 -61.44 -14.48
CA SER A 67 29.97 -61.91 -14.93
C SER A 67 30.47 -63.19 -14.24
N ALA A 68 30.15 -63.39 -12.95
CA ALA A 68 30.53 -64.59 -12.21
C ALA A 68 29.76 -65.86 -12.67
N VAL A 69 28.54 -65.70 -13.19
CA VAL A 69 27.72 -66.80 -13.72
C VAL A 69 27.98 -67.02 -15.22
N THR A 70 28.55 -66.04 -15.95
CA THR A 70 28.77 -66.10 -17.42
C THR A 70 30.23 -66.24 -17.87
N ALA A 71 31.20 -66.36 -16.97
CA ALA A 71 32.60 -66.59 -17.36
C ALA A 71 32.83 -67.94 -18.06
N ALA A 72 31.90 -68.89 -17.95
CA ALA A 72 32.06 -70.24 -18.49
C ALA A 72 31.54 -70.45 -19.93
N THR A 73 30.75 -69.54 -20.54
CA THR A 73 30.04 -69.95 -21.78
C THR A 73 29.82 -68.94 -22.91
N GLN A 74 29.89 -67.61 -22.77
CA GLN A 74 29.44 -66.71 -23.87
C GLN A 74 30.17 -65.36 -23.96
N ILE A 75 31.45 -65.36 -24.35
CA ILE A 75 32.23 -64.12 -24.47
C ILE A 75 31.92 -63.26 -25.71
N THR A 76 31.17 -63.68 -26.74
CA THR A 76 31.39 -63.04 -28.06
C THR A 76 30.20 -62.38 -28.80
N SER A 77 29.01 -62.14 -28.24
CA SER A 77 27.97 -61.44 -29.04
C SER A 77 26.90 -60.55 -28.38
N SER A 78 26.81 -60.44 -27.05
CA SER A 78 25.58 -59.87 -26.44
C SER A 78 25.78 -58.74 -25.41
N ILE A 79 26.77 -57.86 -25.61
CA ILE A 79 27.10 -56.78 -24.66
C ILE A 79 26.25 -55.49 -24.88
N GLY A 80 25.24 -55.53 -25.75
CA GLY A 80 24.49 -54.33 -26.15
C GLY A 80 23.34 -53.88 -25.23
N SER A 81 22.56 -54.79 -24.62
CA SER A 81 21.20 -54.39 -24.19
C SER A 81 20.69 -54.85 -22.82
N LEU A 82 21.42 -55.65 -22.04
CA LEU A 82 20.74 -56.42 -20.98
C LEU A 82 20.65 -55.81 -19.57
N PHE A 83 21.23 -54.63 -19.27
CA PHE A 83 20.94 -54.01 -17.97
C PHE A 83 21.05 -52.46 -17.95
N GLY A 84 19.91 -51.80 -17.83
CA GLY A 84 19.73 -50.56 -17.04
C GLY A 84 20.32 -49.22 -17.51
N GLY A 85 21.06 -49.15 -18.62
CA GLY A 85 21.67 -47.88 -19.08
C GLY A 85 20.67 -46.75 -19.37
N GLY A 86 19.42 -47.08 -19.73
CA GLY A 86 18.36 -46.10 -19.98
C GLY A 86 17.94 -45.31 -18.74
N LYS A 87 17.86 -45.96 -17.56
CA LYS A 87 17.45 -45.30 -16.30
C LYS A 87 18.53 -44.34 -15.80
N VAL A 88 19.80 -44.76 -15.83
CA VAL A 88 20.92 -43.91 -15.43
C VAL A 88 21.03 -42.69 -16.36
N LYS A 89 20.91 -42.88 -17.68
CA LYS A 89 20.92 -41.77 -18.65
C LYS A 89 19.72 -40.83 -18.51
N ALA A 90 18.54 -41.38 -18.19
CA ALA A 90 17.34 -40.57 -17.94
C ALA A 90 17.52 -39.69 -16.69
N LEU A 91 18.03 -40.26 -15.60
CA LEU A 91 18.32 -39.54 -14.35
C LEU A 91 19.44 -38.51 -14.52
N GLU A 92 20.49 -38.80 -15.31
CA GLU A 92 21.53 -37.81 -15.64
C GLU A 92 20.95 -36.61 -16.38
N LYS A 93 20.08 -36.85 -17.37
CA LYS A 93 19.43 -35.78 -18.13
C LYS A 93 18.50 -34.92 -17.25
N GLU A 94 17.78 -35.54 -16.33
CA GLU A 94 16.90 -34.85 -15.38
C GLU A 94 17.70 -33.98 -14.41
N ASN A 95 18.82 -34.48 -13.89
CA ASN A 95 19.72 -33.69 -13.04
C ASN A 95 20.34 -32.49 -13.76
N GLU A 96 20.74 -32.64 -15.02
CA GLU A 96 21.22 -31.51 -15.83
C GLU A 96 20.13 -30.46 -16.06
N ALA A 97 18.88 -30.90 -16.27
CA ALA A 97 17.73 -30.01 -16.43
C ALA A 97 17.43 -29.24 -15.14
N LEU A 98 17.38 -29.92 -14.00
CA LEU A 98 17.18 -29.31 -12.68
C LEU A 98 18.29 -28.30 -12.35
N LYS A 99 19.55 -28.64 -12.67
CA LYS A 99 20.68 -27.72 -12.47
C LYS A 99 20.53 -26.42 -13.26
N LYS A 100 20.13 -26.50 -14.54
CA LYS A 100 19.88 -25.31 -15.38
C LYS A 100 18.71 -24.47 -14.85
N GLN A 101 17.68 -25.10 -14.31
CA GLN A 101 16.54 -24.39 -13.71
C GLN A 101 16.95 -23.62 -12.45
N ILE A 102 17.72 -24.23 -11.55
CA ILE A 102 18.25 -23.56 -10.35
C ILE A 102 19.09 -22.34 -10.74
N GLU A 103 20.02 -22.49 -11.68
CA GLU A 103 20.87 -21.37 -12.15
C GLU A 103 20.03 -20.22 -12.74
N SER A 104 18.95 -20.55 -13.46
CA SER A 104 18.02 -19.54 -14.01
C SER A 104 17.24 -18.83 -12.91
N LEU A 105 16.70 -19.59 -11.94
CA LEU A 105 15.92 -19.04 -10.83
C LEU A 105 16.76 -18.18 -9.91
N GLU A 106 17.99 -18.59 -9.60
CA GLU A 106 18.95 -17.80 -8.82
C GLU A 106 19.26 -16.46 -9.52
N SER A 107 19.48 -16.47 -10.84
CA SER A 107 19.69 -15.24 -11.61
C SER A 107 18.46 -14.32 -11.58
N GLN A 108 17.25 -14.89 -11.64
CA GLN A 108 16.01 -14.12 -11.54
C GLN A 108 15.81 -13.52 -10.14
N ALA A 109 16.04 -14.29 -9.08
CA ALA A 109 15.95 -13.83 -7.71
C ALA A 109 16.93 -12.68 -7.45
N GLN A 110 18.17 -12.80 -7.91
CA GLN A 110 19.17 -11.74 -7.79
C GLN A 110 18.77 -10.44 -8.52
N LYS A 111 18.23 -10.57 -9.75
CA LYS A 111 17.74 -9.40 -10.51
C LYS A 111 16.56 -8.72 -9.82
N ARG A 112 15.61 -9.50 -9.28
CA ARG A 112 14.45 -8.95 -8.54
C ARG A 112 14.88 -8.23 -7.27
N GLU A 113 15.80 -8.81 -6.52
CA GLU A 113 16.36 -8.19 -5.31
C GLU A 113 17.07 -6.86 -5.63
N GLN A 114 17.87 -6.82 -6.69
CA GLN A 114 18.52 -5.59 -7.13
C GLN A 114 17.50 -4.52 -7.55
N HIS A 115 16.47 -4.92 -8.30
CA HIS A 115 15.38 -4.02 -8.71
C HIS A 115 14.63 -3.48 -7.49
N PHE A 116 14.31 -4.33 -6.51
CA PHE A 116 13.67 -3.93 -5.26
C PHE A 116 14.50 -2.87 -4.52
N ARG A 117 15.81 -3.08 -4.38
CA ARG A 117 16.71 -2.11 -3.74
C ARG A 117 16.77 -0.76 -4.46
N GLN A 118 16.86 -0.78 -5.79
CA GLN A 118 16.87 0.44 -6.60
C GLN A 118 15.56 1.22 -6.43
N MET A 119 14.43 0.52 -6.48
CA MET A 119 13.11 1.09 -6.30
C MET A 119 12.89 1.65 -4.88
N GLU A 120 13.33 0.94 -3.84
CA GLU A 120 13.33 1.45 -2.47
C GLU A 120 14.20 2.70 -2.30
N GLN A 121 15.35 2.76 -2.97
CA GLN A 121 16.22 3.93 -2.93
C GLN A 121 15.55 5.12 -3.64
N ALA A 122 15.00 4.94 -4.83
CA ALA A 122 14.28 5.98 -5.55
C ALA A 122 13.13 6.57 -4.72
N HIS A 123 12.32 5.72 -4.07
CA HIS A 123 11.26 6.23 -3.19
C HIS A 123 11.77 6.87 -1.92
N ARG A 124 12.89 6.40 -1.35
CA ARG A 124 13.53 7.10 -0.22
C ARG A 124 13.95 8.50 -0.62
N GLU A 125 14.53 8.66 -1.80
CA GLU A 125 14.93 9.97 -2.34
C GLU A 125 13.70 10.87 -2.60
N GLU A 126 12.65 10.36 -3.24
CA GLU A 126 11.40 11.09 -3.45
C GLU A 126 10.77 11.53 -2.13
N ARG A 127 10.66 10.62 -1.16
CA ARG A 127 10.13 10.91 0.17
C ARG A 127 10.99 11.95 0.89
N SER A 128 12.32 11.86 0.78
CA SER A 128 13.23 12.85 1.35
C SER A 128 13.01 14.24 0.76
N ARG A 129 12.83 14.35 -0.57
CA ARG A 129 12.53 15.62 -1.24
C ARG A 129 11.19 16.22 -0.76
N LEU A 130 10.17 15.38 -0.59
CA LEU A 130 8.87 15.82 -0.07
C LEU A 130 8.97 16.29 1.38
N VAL A 131 9.69 15.57 2.24
CA VAL A 131 9.92 15.96 3.63
C VAL A 131 10.68 17.29 3.68
N GLU A 132 11.75 17.44 2.91
CA GLU A 132 12.52 18.70 2.84
C GLU A 132 11.64 19.87 2.38
N TYR A 133 10.76 19.64 1.39
CA TYR A 133 9.81 20.65 0.95
C TYR A 133 8.81 21.02 2.05
N ILE A 134 8.25 20.03 2.76
CA ILE A 134 7.34 20.25 3.89
C ILE A 134 8.05 21.03 5.00
N GLU A 135 9.30 20.71 5.31
CA GLU A 135 10.10 21.45 6.29
C GLU A 135 10.34 22.90 5.88
N LYS A 136 10.57 23.16 4.59
CA LYS A 136 10.63 24.54 4.05
C LYS A 136 9.29 25.25 4.25
N VAL A 137 8.17 24.61 3.93
CA VAL A 137 6.83 25.18 4.14
C VAL A 137 6.61 25.50 5.62
N LYS A 138 6.93 24.59 6.54
CA LYS A 138 6.82 24.81 7.99
C LYS A 138 7.70 25.97 8.47
N ARG A 139 8.91 26.10 7.93
CA ARG A 139 9.85 27.18 8.29
C ARG A 139 9.36 28.56 7.87
N TYR A 140 8.80 28.68 6.67
CA TYR A 140 8.33 29.97 6.13
C TYR A 140 6.87 30.28 6.45
N PHE A 141 6.05 29.26 6.74
CA PHE A 141 4.62 29.37 7.00
C PHE A 141 4.21 28.51 8.21
N PRO A 142 4.63 28.88 9.44
CA PRO A 142 4.42 28.07 10.64
C PRO A 142 2.94 27.83 10.98
N GLN A 143 2.04 28.72 10.55
CA GLN A 143 0.60 28.58 10.74
C GLN A 143 -0.03 27.39 10.00
N VAL A 144 0.64 26.82 8.98
CA VAL A 144 0.11 25.71 8.17
C VAL A 144 -0.17 24.48 9.02
N GLU A 145 0.63 24.23 10.06
CA GLU A 145 0.42 23.09 10.98
C GLU A 145 -0.92 23.17 11.70
N LYS A 146 -1.39 24.39 12.02
CA LYS A 146 -2.68 24.62 12.69
C LYS A 146 -3.84 24.70 11.70
N LEU A 147 -3.57 25.11 10.45
CA LEU A 147 -4.59 25.27 9.41
C LEU A 147 -5.14 23.94 8.90
N LEU A 148 -4.28 22.96 8.60
CA LEU A 148 -4.72 21.70 8.00
C LEU A 148 -5.76 20.94 8.85
N PRO A 149 -5.58 20.79 10.19
CA PRO A 149 -6.60 20.18 11.04
C PRO A 149 -7.94 20.91 10.99
N LEU A 150 -7.92 22.26 10.95
CA LEU A 150 -9.14 23.06 10.88
C LEU A 150 -9.83 22.95 9.51
N VAL A 151 -9.07 22.92 8.42
CA VAL A 151 -9.63 22.68 7.07
C VAL A 151 -10.32 21.32 7.03
N ASP A 152 -9.68 20.29 7.59
CA ASP A 152 -10.24 18.95 7.65
C ASP A 152 -11.52 18.90 8.50
N PHE A 153 -11.53 19.58 9.64
CA PHE A 153 -12.72 19.76 10.47
C PHE A 153 -13.85 20.48 9.71
N CYS A 154 -13.55 21.61 9.07
CA CYS A 154 -14.53 22.36 8.29
C CYS A 154 -15.15 21.52 7.16
N ARG A 155 -14.33 20.71 6.49
CA ARG A 155 -14.80 19.85 5.39
C ARG A 155 -15.57 18.64 5.88
N LYS A 156 -15.10 17.95 6.92
CA LYS A 156 -15.66 16.68 7.40
C LYS A 156 -16.84 16.87 8.35
N THR A 157 -16.79 17.86 9.23
CA THR A 157 -17.77 18.07 10.30
C THR A 157 -18.74 19.21 10.00
N MET A 158 -18.24 20.33 9.48
CA MET A 158 -19.09 21.49 9.14
C MET A 158 -19.62 21.43 7.70
N HIS A 159 -19.16 20.46 6.91
CA HIS A 159 -19.50 20.27 5.49
C HIS A 159 -19.32 21.53 4.63
N PHE A 160 -18.29 22.33 4.93
CA PHE A 160 -17.93 23.49 4.13
C PHE A 160 -17.44 23.05 2.75
N SER A 161 -17.76 23.85 1.73
CA SER A 161 -17.25 23.61 0.39
C SER A 161 -15.73 23.78 0.33
N GLU A 162 -15.08 23.04 -0.56
CA GLU A 162 -13.63 23.14 -0.79
C GLU A 162 -13.22 24.60 -1.12
N GLU A 163 -14.06 25.32 -1.87
CA GLU A 163 -13.81 26.72 -2.19
C GLU A 163 -13.82 27.62 -0.94
N LEU A 164 -14.74 27.40 -0.01
CA LEU A 164 -14.82 28.16 1.24
C LEU A 164 -13.60 27.87 2.12
N CYS A 165 -13.27 26.59 2.32
CA CYS A 165 -12.08 26.18 3.07
C CYS A 165 -10.80 26.82 2.50
N ARG A 166 -10.63 26.81 1.18
CA ARG A 166 -9.48 27.45 0.51
C ARG A 166 -9.42 28.95 0.78
N LYS A 167 -10.55 29.66 0.72
CA LYS A 167 -10.60 31.10 1.03
C LYS A 167 -10.27 31.38 2.50
N LEU A 168 -10.72 30.51 3.42
CA LEU A 168 -10.43 30.65 4.86
C LEU A 168 -8.95 30.51 5.19
N CYS A 169 -8.19 29.69 4.45
CA CYS A 169 -6.73 29.61 4.57
C CYS A 169 -6.01 30.94 4.27
N GLY A 170 -6.70 31.91 3.65
CA GLY A 170 -6.19 33.28 3.48
C GLY A 170 -6.12 34.09 4.78
N LEU A 171 -6.56 33.53 5.92
CA LEU A 171 -6.59 34.18 7.24
C LEU A 171 -7.33 35.53 7.26
N LYS A 172 -8.27 35.70 6.32
CA LYS A 172 -9.11 36.89 6.22
C LYS A 172 -10.54 36.51 6.58
N PRO A 173 -11.27 37.35 7.32
CA PRO A 173 -12.67 37.12 7.59
C PRO A 173 -13.49 37.11 6.30
N LEU A 174 -14.31 36.07 6.13
CA LEU A 174 -15.23 35.90 5.02
C LEU A 174 -16.66 36.05 5.51
N LYS A 175 -17.49 36.73 4.72
CA LYS A 175 -18.92 36.82 5.02
C LYS A 175 -19.67 35.68 4.35
N VAL A 176 -20.40 34.91 5.15
CA VAL A 176 -21.25 33.82 4.67
C VAL A 176 -22.69 34.06 5.10
N SER A 177 -23.62 33.65 4.23
CA SER A 177 -25.05 33.63 4.53
C SER A 177 -25.60 32.26 4.17
N GLY A 178 -26.46 31.70 5.01
CA GLY A 178 -27.05 30.37 4.81
C GLY A 178 -27.28 29.64 6.13
N MET A 179 -27.15 28.32 6.09
CA MET A 179 -27.33 27.46 7.26
C MET A 179 -25.99 26.83 7.65
N LEU A 180 -25.59 26.98 8.92
CA LEU A 180 -24.42 26.33 9.49
C LEU A 180 -24.87 25.11 10.30
N TYR A 181 -24.36 23.93 9.93
CA TYR A 181 -24.63 22.70 10.68
C TYR A 181 -23.71 22.61 11.90
N SER A 182 -24.27 22.17 13.04
CA SER A 182 -23.52 21.81 14.22
C SER A 182 -23.76 20.35 14.55
N ASP A 183 -22.72 19.53 14.37
CA ASP A 183 -22.75 18.11 14.75
C ASP A 183 -23.04 17.92 16.25
N LYS A 184 -22.47 18.81 17.09
CA LYS A 184 -22.67 18.79 18.54
C LYS A 184 -24.14 18.91 18.97
N PHE A 185 -24.95 19.65 18.21
CA PHE A 185 -26.35 19.89 18.51
C PHE A 185 -27.29 19.19 17.53
N ASP A 186 -26.74 18.45 16.57
CA ASP A 186 -27.42 17.86 15.41
C ASP A 186 -28.47 18.80 14.79
N HIS A 187 -28.09 20.07 14.62
CA HIS A 187 -29.01 21.12 14.19
C HIS A 187 -28.36 22.12 13.23
N LYS A 188 -29.19 22.72 12.36
CA LYS A 188 -28.79 23.77 11.43
C LYS A 188 -29.18 25.13 11.98
N PHE A 189 -28.22 26.05 12.01
CA PHE A 189 -28.41 27.39 12.53
C PHE A 189 -28.37 28.41 11.39
N PRO A 190 -29.32 29.37 11.35
CA PRO A 190 -29.27 30.44 10.38
C PRO A 190 -28.07 31.35 10.67
N ALA A 191 -27.27 31.56 9.63
CA ALA A 191 -26.14 32.46 9.61
C ALA A 191 -26.42 33.57 8.59
N GLU A 192 -26.57 34.79 9.05
CA GLU A 192 -26.88 35.96 8.22
C GLU A 192 -25.68 36.89 8.23
N ASN A 193 -24.96 36.96 7.10
CA ASN A 193 -23.75 37.78 6.98
C ASN A 193 -22.72 37.51 8.12
N THR A 194 -22.65 36.25 8.55
CA THR A 194 -21.76 35.79 9.62
C THR A 194 -20.33 35.84 9.13
N SER A 195 -19.44 36.42 9.95
CA SER A 195 -18.02 36.50 9.68
C SER A 195 -17.34 35.19 10.06
N VAL A 196 -16.79 34.46 9.09
CA VAL A 196 -16.07 33.20 9.29
C VAL A 196 -14.58 33.44 9.06
N ALA A 197 -13.74 33.06 10.02
CA ALA A 197 -12.29 33.20 9.92
C ALA A 197 -11.57 32.09 10.70
N PHE A 198 -10.32 31.83 10.34
CA PHE A 198 -9.39 31.10 11.23
C PHE A 198 -8.54 32.11 12.00
N GLY A 199 -8.38 31.89 13.30
CA GLY A 199 -7.61 32.81 14.13
C GLY A 199 -7.70 32.48 15.62
N HIS A 200 -7.15 33.39 16.41
CA HIS A 200 -7.28 33.39 17.87
C HIS A 200 -8.47 34.27 18.28
N GLU A 201 -9.24 33.83 19.27
CA GLU A 201 -10.28 34.67 19.87
C GLU A 201 -9.60 35.86 20.57
N LYS A 202 -10.14 37.08 20.41
CA LYS A 202 -9.45 38.33 20.80
C LYS A 202 -9.11 38.43 22.29
N ASP A 203 -9.88 37.75 23.15
CA ASP A 203 -9.77 37.84 24.61
C ASP A 203 -8.98 36.67 25.23
N THR A 204 -8.70 35.63 24.45
CA THR A 204 -8.01 34.41 24.90
C THR A 204 -7.08 33.92 23.80
N ASP A 205 -5.77 34.06 24.00
CA ASP A 205 -4.76 33.56 23.05
C ASP A 205 -4.57 32.03 23.10
N GLU A 206 -5.45 31.31 23.79
CA GLU A 206 -5.27 29.89 24.12
C GLU A 206 -5.33 28.95 22.90
N HIS A 207 -6.16 29.23 21.89
CA HIS A 207 -6.38 28.27 20.80
C HIS A 207 -6.66 28.92 19.44
N PHE A 208 -5.94 28.46 18.41
CA PHE A 208 -6.20 28.80 17.01
C PHE A 208 -7.36 27.93 16.50
N THR A 209 -8.51 28.56 16.25
CA THR A 209 -9.80 27.87 16.01
C THR A 209 -10.56 28.49 14.84
N LEU A 210 -11.71 27.89 14.50
CA LEU A 210 -12.72 28.49 13.64
C LEU A 210 -13.51 29.53 14.44
N LEU A 211 -13.50 30.77 13.95
CA LEU A 211 -14.23 31.88 14.53
C LEU A 211 -15.46 32.21 13.71
N LEU A 212 -16.60 32.32 14.38
CA LEU A 212 -17.88 32.80 13.85
C LEU A 212 -18.22 34.13 14.54
N ASP A 213 -18.32 35.20 13.77
CA ASP A 213 -18.46 36.59 14.25
C ASP A 213 -17.38 37.00 15.27
N GLY A 214 -16.20 36.42 15.14
CA GLY A 214 -15.05 36.69 16.02
C GLY A 214 -15.05 35.90 17.33
N VAL A 215 -16.03 35.00 17.52
CA VAL A 215 -16.19 34.13 18.70
C VAL A 215 -15.89 32.67 18.30
N ASP A 216 -15.35 31.86 19.20
CA ASP A 216 -15.16 30.42 18.95
C ASP A 216 -16.46 29.76 18.48
N PHE A 217 -16.37 28.91 17.45
CA PHE A 217 -17.54 28.29 16.82
C PHE A 217 -18.42 27.49 17.80
N VAL A 218 -17.84 26.83 18.81
CA VAL A 218 -18.60 26.08 19.82
C VAL A 218 -19.42 27.02 20.67
N ARG A 219 -18.81 28.15 21.08
CA ARG A 219 -19.50 29.20 21.83
C ARG A 219 -20.60 29.85 20.99
N TRP A 220 -20.33 30.13 19.71
CA TRP A 220 -21.32 30.70 18.80
C TRP A 220 -22.56 29.81 18.67
N PHE A 221 -22.38 28.50 18.44
CA PHE A 221 -23.51 27.56 18.38
C PHE A 221 -24.27 27.44 19.71
N ARG A 222 -23.55 27.40 20.83
CA ARG A 222 -24.17 27.36 22.16
C ARG A 222 -25.05 28.60 22.43
N GLN A 223 -24.57 29.78 22.05
CA GLN A 223 -25.35 31.02 22.18
C GLN A 223 -26.62 30.98 21.32
N ARG A 224 -26.53 30.46 20.09
CA ARG A 224 -27.68 30.33 19.18
C ARG A 224 -28.70 29.31 19.68
N MET A 225 -28.25 28.19 20.25
CA MET A 225 -29.12 27.21 20.92
C MET A 225 -29.83 27.79 22.14
N GLY A 226 -29.12 28.54 22.97
CA GLY A 226 -29.72 29.20 24.15
C GLY A 226 -30.89 30.10 23.76
N ARG A 227 -30.70 30.94 22.73
CA ARG A 227 -31.77 31.80 22.20
C ARG A 227 -32.95 31.01 21.65
N LEU A 228 -32.67 29.93 20.91
CA LEU A 228 -33.74 29.06 20.38
C LEU A 228 -34.58 28.44 21.51
N HIS A 229 -33.96 28.00 22.60
CA HIS A 229 -34.67 27.48 23.77
C HIS A 229 -35.48 28.56 24.49
N GLU A 230 -34.92 29.75 24.70
CA GLU A 230 -35.62 30.89 25.31
C GLU A 230 -36.87 31.29 24.51
N ASP A 231 -36.76 31.40 23.18
CA ASP A 231 -37.88 31.74 22.30
C ASP A 231 -38.99 30.67 22.32
N THR A 232 -38.60 29.40 22.41
CA THR A 232 -39.53 28.25 22.49
C THR A 232 -40.25 28.22 23.85
N ASP A 233 -39.55 28.56 24.94
CA ASP A 233 -40.14 28.63 26.28
C ASP A 233 -41.08 29.83 26.45
N LEU A 234 -40.76 30.97 25.82
CA LEU A 234 -41.62 32.16 25.79
C LEU A 234 -42.92 31.90 25.02
N THR A 235 -42.85 31.25 23.85
CA THR A 235 -44.04 30.87 23.07
C THR A 235 -44.94 29.89 23.82
N ARG A 236 -44.36 28.88 24.49
CA ARG A 236 -45.14 27.95 25.34
C ARG A 236 -45.84 28.62 26.52
N LYS A 237 -45.25 29.66 27.11
CA LYS A 237 -45.86 30.44 28.19
C LYS A 237 -47.01 31.32 27.70
N GLN A 238 -46.89 31.90 26.51
CA GLN A 238 -47.98 32.68 25.89
C GLN A 238 -49.17 31.79 25.52
N ASP A 239 -48.94 30.59 24.96
CA ASP A 239 -50.00 29.65 24.60
C ASP A 239 -50.82 29.14 25.80
N ARG A 240 -50.18 29.02 26.97
CA ARG A 240 -50.87 28.67 28.24
C ARG A 240 -51.69 29.83 28.82
N GLY A 241 -51.45 31.07 28.39
CA GLY A 241 -52.21 32.25 28.80
C GLY A 241 -53.47 32.53 27.96
N VAL A 242 -53.60 31.89 26.79
CA VAL A 242 -54.67 32.18 25.81
C VAL A 242 -55.87 31.22 25.91
N ARG A 243 -55.82 30.19 26.78
CA ARG A 243 -57.01 29.40 27.10
C ARG A 243 -57.83 30.09 28.22
N ARG A 244 -58.72 31.01 27.85
CA ARG A 244 -59.91 31.38 28.62
C ARG A 244 -61.13 31.34 27.72
#